data_AF-A0A6J8ET69-F1
#
_entry.id   AF-A0A6J8ET69-F1
#
_cell.length_a   1.000
_cell.length_b   1.000
_cell.length_c   1.000
_cell.angle_alpha   90.00
_cell.angle_beta   90.00
_cell.angle_gamma   90.00
#
_symmetry.space_group_name_H-M   'P 1'
#
loop_
_entity.id
_entity.type
_entity.pdbx_description
1 polymer ?
#
loop_
_entity_poly.entity_id
_entity_poly.type
_entity_poly.pdbx_seq_one_letter_code
_entity_poly.pdbx_strand_id
1 'polypeptide(L)'
;MLICVYLFLVFSCSYSLATEKRFSGDSPDKSSNNPFMWMMIKQLDRTETRLNKVHSLSHQNHVAINNIKGMLEKDEVKENKSKVQSLEDCCKKQKTQITSLESNVSTQKKECRSIEKKVTSLLNGFQKKMKNMQYEIDKLKKNEVWLGLNDIQTEGQWKWVSDNTGISFNYWLSLEPNGGRGENCLHYCKENCHRNAYGWNDFQCGSQKGFVCEKQL
;
A
#
# COMPACT_ATOMS: atom_id res chain seq x y z
N MET A 1 34.95 -28.71 31.82
CA MET A 1 34.33 -30.06 31.91
C MET A 1 35.14 -31.03 32.76
N LEU A 2 36.45 -31.21 32.52
CA LEU A 2 37.29 -32.17 33.26
C LEU A 2 37.38 -31.91 34.78
N ILE A 3 37.45 -30.65 35.23
CA ILE A 3 37.54 -30.30 36.66
C ILE A 3 36.24 -30.62 37.42
N CYS A 4 35.08 -30.41 36.80
CA CYS A 4 33.79 -30.72 37.43
C CYS A 4 33.58 -32.23 37.57
N VAL A 5 34.02 -33.02 36.58
CA VAL A 5 34.02 -34.50 36.65
C VAL A 5 34.97 -34.98 37.74
N TYR A 6 36.15 -34.37 37.85
CA TYR A 6 37.13 -34.71 38.89
C TYR A 6 36.60 -34.39 40.30
N LEU A 7 35.96 -33.24 40.50
CA LEU A 7 35.36 -32.89 41.79
C LEU A 7 34.17 -33.79 42.13
N PHE A 8 33.34 -34.19 41.17
CA PHE A 8 32.25 -35.16 41.39
C PHE A 8 32.77 -36.57 41.73
N LEU A 9 33.85 -37.01 41.08
CA LEU A 9 34.51 -38.29 41.36
C LEU A 9 35.23 -38.28 42.72
N VAL A 10 35.89 -37.18 43.09
CA VAL A 10 36.50 -37.04 44.41
C VAL A 10 35.43 -36.96 45.51
N PHE A 11 34.31 -36.26 45.28
CA PHE A 11 33.21 -36.22 46.25
C PHE A 11 32.52 -37.58 46.38
N SER A 12 32.26 -38.30 45.29
CA SER A 12 31.64 -39.64 45.32
C SER A 12 32.57 -40.72 45.86
N CYS A 13 33.88 -40.61 45.63
CA CYS A 13 34.88 -41.51 46.21
C CYS A 13 35.07 -41.24 47.71
N SER A 14 35.09 -39.98 48.13
CA SER A 14 35.12 -39.59 49.56
C SER A 14 33.82 -39.95 50.28
N TYR A 15 32.66 -39.83 49.61
CA TYR A 15 31.36 -40.24 50.12
C TYR A 15 31.25 -41.77 50.20
N SER A 16 31.73 -42.50 49.19
CA SER A 16 31.80 -43.98 49.21
C SER A 16 32.73 -44.49 50.31
N LEU A 17 33.92 -43.90 50.48
CA LEU A 17 34.83 -44.25 51.58
C LEU A 17 34.26 -43.88 52.97
N ALA A 18 33.41 -42.84 53.05
CA ALA A 18 32.69 -42.49 54.28
C ALA A 18 31.50 -43.44 54.56
N THR A 19 30.83 -43.97 53.54
CA THR A 19 29.75 -44.95 53.69
C THR A 19 30.25 -46.37 53.90
N GLU A 20 31.40 -46.75 53.32
CA GLU A 20 32.01 -48.07 53.52
C GLU A 20 32.55 -48.22 54.95
N LYS A 21 32.95 -47.12 55.61
CA LYS A 21 33.22 -47.08 57.05
C LYS A 21 31.96 -46.94 57.93
N ARG A 22 30.76 -46.85 57.35
CA ARG A 22 29.49 -46.69 58.09
C ARG A 22 28.49 -47.84 57.93
N PHE A 23 28.86 -48.92 57.24
CA PHE A 23 28.02 -50.12 57.11
C PHE A 23 28.78 -51.45 57.35
N SER A 24 29.91 -51.41 58.06
CA SER A 24 30.25 -52.55 58.94
C SER A 24 29.26 -52.47 60.09
N GLY A 25 28.31 -53.40 60.13
CA GLY A 25 27.13 -53.40 60.99
C GLY A 25 27.40 -53.49 62.49
N ASP A 26 28.06 -52.49 63.06
CA ASP A 26 28.01 -52.21 64.48
C ASP A 26 27.22 -50.91 64.67
N SER A 27 25.94 -51.06 65.03
CA SER A 27 25.25 -50.03 65.79
C SER A 27 26.18 -49.59 66.92
N PRO A 28 26.33 -48.28 67.20
CA PRO A 28 27.13 -47.84 68.35
C PRO A 28 26.66 -48.61 69.58
N ASP A 29 27.61 -49.20 70.30
CA ASP A 29 27.33 -49.89 71.57
C ASP A 29 26.44 -48.99 72.43
N LYS A 30 25.26 -49.53 72.80
CA LYS A 30 24.25 -48.83 73.61
C LYS A 30 24.75 -48.52 75.03
N SER A 31 25.99 -48.90 75.38
CA SER A 31 26.66 -48.59 76.64
C SER A 31 27.28 -47.18 76.72
N SER A 32 27.44 -46.46 75.60
CA SER A 32 27.98 -45.09 75.56
C SER A 32 26.87 -44.03 75.77
N ASN A 33 26.66 -43.64 77.02
CA ASN A 33 25.71 -42.60 77.43
C ASN A 33 26.18 -41.16 77.08
N ASN A 34 26.70 -40.89 75.86
CA ASN A 34 27.08 -39.54 75.43
C ASN A 34 25.92 -38.85 74.65
N PRO A 35 25.20 -37.89 75.27
CA PRO A 35 24.02 -37.25 74.65
C PRO A 35 24.36 -36.47 73.37
N PHE A 36 25.58 -35.94 73.27
CA PHE A 36 26.02 -35.19 72.08
C PHE A 36 26.19 -36.10 70.87
N MET A 37 26.69 -37.33 71.07
CA MET A 37 26.85 -38.30 69.98
C MET A 37 25.49 -38.72 69.40
N TRP A 38 24.51 -39.03 70.26
CA TRP A 38 23.14 -39.35 69.84
C TRP A 38 22.42 -38.16 69.19
N MET A 39 22.68 -36.93 69.66
CA MET A 39 22.21 -35.72 69.01
C MET A 39 22.76 -35.61 67.58
N MET A 40 24.05 -35.87 67.39
CA MET A 40 24.69 -35.84 66.07
C MET A 40 24.16 -36.93 65.15
N ILE A 41 23.94 -38.15 65.65
CA ILE A 41 23.30 -39.24 64.89
C ILE A 41 21.90 -38.83 64.43
N LYS A 42 21.07 -38.27 65.33
CA LYS A 42 19.73 -37.77 64.96
C LYS A 42 19.77 -36.64 63.92
N GLN A 43 20.77 -35.75 63.99
CA GLN A 43 20.95 -34.71 62.98
C GLN A 43 21.37 -35.31 61.64
N LEU A 44 22.26 -36.29 61.64
CA LEU A 44 22.67 -37.03 60.45
C LEU A 44 21.49 -37.75 59.79
N ASP A 45 20.69 -38.49 60.55
CA ASP A 45 19.48 -39.17 60.03
C ASP A 45 18.48 -38.18 59.43
N ARG A 46 18.30 -37.01 60.07
CA ARG A 46 17.46 -35.91 59.52
C ARG A 46 18.03 -35.37 58.22
N THR A 47 19.34 -35.18 58.12
CA THR A 47 19.99 -34.72 56.88
C THR A 47 19.90 -35.75 55.77
N GLU A 48 20.06 -37.03 56.08
CA GLU A 48 19.90 -38.14 55.13
C GLU A 48 18.46 -38.22 54.61
N THR A 49 17.47 -38.11 55.49
CA THR A 49 16.05 -38.08 55.11
C THR A 49 15.75 -36.89 54.18
N ARG A 50 16.30 -35.71 54.48
CA ARG A 50 16.16 -34.52 53.62
C ARG A 50 16.86 -34.71 52.28
N LEU A 51 18.04 -35.32 52.27
CA LEU A 51 18.82 -35.59 51.06
C LEU A 51 18.06 -36.56 50.13
N ASN A 52 17.50 -37.64 50.68
CA ASN A 52 16.68 -38.59 49.95
C ASN A 52 15.45 -37.93 49.31
N LYS A 53 14.82 -36.97 50.02
CA LYS A 53 13.71 -36.19 49.47
C LYS A 53 14.15 -35.28 48.30
N VAL A 54 15.32 -34.65 48.40
CA VAL A 54 15.90 -33.85 47.31
C VAL A 54 16.21 -34.72 46.09
N HIS A 55 16.80 -35.90 46.28
CA HIS A 55 17.04 -36.85 45.18
C HIS A 55 15.75 -37.30 44.50
N SER A 56 14.70 -37.61 45.28
CA SER A 56 13.38 -37.97 44.74
C SER A 56 12.78 -36.84 43.90
N LEU A 57 12.84 -35.60 44.37
CA LEU A 57 12.34 -34.43 43.64
C LEU A 57 13.17 -34.16 42.37
N SER A 58 14.49 -34.30 42.45
CA SER A 58 15.38 -34.18 41.28
C SER A 58 15.03 -35.19 40.19
N HIS A 59 14.77 -36.45 40.58
CA HIS A 59 14.33 -37.47 39.66
C HIS A 59 12.97 -37.14 39.02
N GLN A 60 11.99 -36.73 39.82
CA GLN A 60 10.67 -36.30 39.32
C GLN A 60 10.78 -35.13 38.34
N ASN A 61 11.60 -34.13 38.65
CA ASN A 61 11.87 -33.00 37.76
C ASN A 61 12.54 -33.46 36.46
N HIS A 62 13.50 -34.37 36.53
CA HIS A 62 14.16 -34.90 35.33
C HIS A 62 13.17 -35.63 34.39
N VAL A 63 12.26 -36.43 34.94
CA VAL A 63 11.20 -37.09 34.16
C VAL A 63 10.25 -36.06 33.54
N ALA A 64 9.82 -35.06 34.32
CA ALA A 64 8.94 -33.99 33.82
C ALA A 64 9.59 -33.21 32.66
N ILE A 65 10.88 -32.89 32.78
CA ILE A 65 11.66 -32.21 31.73
C ILE A 65 11.70 -33.06 30.46
N ASN A 66 12.01 -34.36 30.57
CA ASN A 66 12.09 -35.25 29.40
C ASN A 66 10.73 -35.40 28.70
N ASN A 67 9.64 -35.45 29.47
CA ASN A 67 8.29 -35.49 28.90
C ASN A 67 7.95 -34.21 28.14
N ILE A 68 8.24 -33.04 28.71
CA ILE A 68 8.03 -31.74 28.05
C ILE A 68 8.87 -31.65 26.77
N LYS A 69 10.12 -32.10 26.82
CA LYS A 69 11.00 -32.17 25.63
C LYS A 69 10.39 -33.06 24.54
N GLY A 70 9.88 -34.24 24.91
CA GLY A 70 9.19 -35.13 23.99
C GLY A 70 7.93 -34.50 23.37
N MET A 71 7.15 -33.73 24.14
CA MET A 71 5.98 -33.00 23.62
C MET A 71 6.35 -31.92 22.60
N LEU A 72 7.47 -31.23 22.79
CA LEU A 72 7.98 -30.23 21.84
C LEU A 72 8.58 -30.87 20.58
N GLU A 73 9.08 -32.09 20.69
CA GLU A 73 9.66 -32.83 19.58
C GLU A 73 8.63 -33.62 18.75
N LYS A 74 7.36 -33.65 19.18
CA LYS A 74 6.26 -34.29 18.42
C LYS A 74 6.16 -33.72 17.01
N ASP A 75 5.91 -34.61 16.06
CA ASP A 75 5.87 -34.31 14.63
C ASP A 75 4.80 -33.26 14.29
N GLU A 76 3.67 -33.26 15.00
CA GLU A 76 2.61 -32.27 14.85
C GLU A 76 3.08 -30.83 15.15
N VAL A 77 3.91 -30.64 16.19
CA VAL A 77 4.45 -29.31 16.54
C VAL A 77 5.46 -28.85 15.50
N LYS A 78 6.30 -29.76 15.01
CA LYS A 78 7.27 -29.47 13.93
C LYS A 78 6.57 -29.15 12.61
N GLU A 79 5.52 -29.89 12.27
CA GLU A 79 4.69 -29.67 11.08
C GLU A 79 3.94 -28.34 11.16
N ASN A 80 3.36 -28.01 12.30
CA ASN A 80 2.69 -26.72 12.48
C ASN A 80 3.70 -25.56 12.38
N LYS A 81 4.92 -25.73 12.90
CA LYS A 81 5.99 -24.73 12.74
C LYS A 81 6.38 -24.53 11.27
N SER A 82 6.49 -25.61 10.48
CA SER A 82 6.82 -25.48 9.05
C SER A 82 5.68 -24.84 8.25
N LYS A 83 4.42 -25.15 8.57
CA LYS A 83 3.24 -24.49 7.99
C LYS A 83 3.22 -23.00 8.29
N VAL A 84 3.50 -22.59 9.53
CA VAL A 84 3.60 -21.17 9.92
C VAL A 84 4.69 -20.47 9.09
N GLN A 85 5.87 -21.08 8.95
CA GLN A 85 6.95 -20.48 8.15
C GLN A 85 6.54 -20.30 6.68
N SER A 86 5.86 -21.29 6.09
CA SER A 86 5.35 -21.20 4.72
C SER A 86 4.30 -20.09 4.57
N LEU A 87 3.45 -19.88 5.57
CA LEU A 87 2.46 -18.81 5.57
C LEU A 87 3.13 -17.43 5.69
N GLU A 88 4.15 -17.29 6.52
CA GLU A 88 4.92 -16.04 6.63
C GLU A 88 5.59 -15.67 5.31
N ASP A 89 6.19 -16.64 4.63
CA ASP A 89 6.85 -16.40 3.34
C ASP A 89 5.83 -16.06 2.24
N CYS A 90 4.64 -16.67 2.28
CA CYS A 90 3.52 -16.27 1.44
C CYS A 90 3.11 -14.82 1.71
N CYS A 91 2.93 -14.43 2.97
CA CYS A 91 2.60 -13.06 3.37
C CYS A 91 3.66 -12.04 2.94
N LYS A 92 4.95 -12.37 3.05
CA LYS A 92 6.05 -11.50 2.56
C LYS A 92 5.94 -11.28 1.05
N LYS A 93 5.67 -12.34 0.27
CA LYS A 93 5.51 -12.24 -1.18
C LYS A 93 4.27 -11.42 -1.57
N GLN A 94 3.16 -11.56 -0.86
CA GLN A 94 1.98 -10.74 -1.10
C GLN A 94 2.24 -9.27 -0.77
N LYS A 95 2.94 -8.99 0.34
CA LYS A 95 3.30 -7.62 0.74
C LYS A 95 4.11 -6.91 -0.33
N THR A 96 5.10 -7.57 -0.95
CA THR A 96 5.88 -6.97 -2.03
C THR A 96 5.05 -6.70 -3.28
N GLN A 97 4.10 -7.58 -3.62
CA GLN A 97 3.16 -7.35 -4.71
C GLN A 97 2.25 -6.15 -4.44
N ILE A 98 1.71 -6.03 -3.22
CA ILE A 98 0.89 -4.88 -2.82
C ILE A 98 1.68 -3.57 -2.95
N THR A 99 2.91 -3.52 -2.42
CA THR A 99 3.76 -2.32 -2.54
C THR A 99 4.08 -1.96 -3.99
N SER A 100 4.28 -2.95 -4.87
CA SER A 100 4.46 -2.70 -6.30
C SER A 100 3.22 -2.11 -6.95
N LEU A 101 2.03 -2.66 -6.64
CA LEU A 101 0.75 -2.14 -7.13
C LEU A 101 0.50 -0.70 -6.65
N GLU A 102 0.77 -0.41 -5.36
CA GLU A 102 0.63 0.93 -4.79
C GLU A 102 1.52 1.96 -5.50
N SER A 103 2.76 1.58 -5.83
CA SER A 103 3.68 2.43 -6.59
C SER A 103 3.13 2.72 -7.99
N ASN A 104 2.63 1.71 -8.70
CA ASN A 104 2.06 1.86 -10.03
C ASN A 104 0.83 2.79 -10.02
N VAL A 105 -0.09 2.59 -9.06
CA VAL A 105 -1.27 3.45 -8.88
C VAL A 105 -0.87 4.89 -8.58
N SER A 106 0.16 5.09 -7.74
CA SER A 106 0.68 6.42 -7.43
C SER A 106 1.22 7.14 -8.67
N THR A 107 1.96 6.44 -9.53
CA THR A 107 2.48 6.97 -10.80
C THR A 107 1.34 7.34 -11.75
N GLN A 108 0.39 6.43 -11.98
CA GLN A 108 -0.78 6.69 -12.83
C GLN A 108 -1.59 7.89 -12.34
N LYS A 109 -1.79 8.03 -11.02
CA LYS A 109 -2.51 9.17 -10.44
C LYS A 109 -1.80 10.50 -10.70
N LYS A 110 -0.47 10.53 -10.68
CA LYS A 110 0.31 11.74 -11.01
C LYS A 110 0.16 12.11 -12.50
N GLU A 111 0.21 11.12 -13.38
CA GLU A 111 0.01 11.32 -14.82
C GLU A 111 -1.38 11.86 -15.13
N CYS A 112 -2.44 11.25 -14.56
CA CYS A 112 -3.81 11.72 -14.70
C CYS A 112 -3.96 13.19 -14.26
N ARG A 113 -3.39 13.55 -13.11
CA ARG A 113 -3.40 14.94 -12.61
C ARG A 113 -2.66 15.91 -13.53
N SER A 114 -1.60 15.45 -14.20
CA SER A 114 -0.86 16.26 -15.17
C SER A 114 -1.70 16.53 -16.43
N ILE A 115 -2.36 15.48 -16.93
CA ILE A 115 -3.28 15.58 -18.08
C ILE A 115 -4.46 16.50 -17.74
N GLU A 116 -5.08 16.32 -16.59
CA GLU A 116 -6.19 17.15 -16.09
C GLU A 116 -5.83 18.64 -16.10
N LYS A 117 -4.66 19.01 -15.55
CA LYS A 117 -4.18 20.40 -15.57
C LYS A 117 -4.02 20.96 -16.99
N LYS A 118 -3.46 20.16 -17.91
CA LYS A 118 -3.29 20.56 -19.31
C LYS A 118 -4.65 20.79 -19.98
N VAL A 119 -5.58 19.86 -19.81
CA VAL A 119 -6.95 19.97 -20.35
C VAL A 119 -7.66 21.20 -19.80
N THR A 120 -7.61 21.42 -18.49
CA THR A 120 -8.22 22.62 -17.86
C THR A 120 -7.61 23.92 -18.38
N SER A 121 -6.29 23.97 -18.57
CA SER A 121 -5.62 25.14 -19.15
C SER A 121 -6.09 25.41 -20.59
N LEU A 122 -6.18 24.36 -21.42
CA LEU A 122 -6.68 24.46 -22.79
C LEU A 122 -8.14 24.96 -22.82
N LEU A 123 -9.02 24.36 -22.00
CA LEU A 123 -10.41 24.76 -21.88
C LEU A 123 -10.56 26.22 -21.46
N ASN A 124 -9.80 26.66 -20.46
CA ASN A 124 -9.80 28.06 -20.02
C ASN A 124 -9.33 29.00 -21.15
N GLY A 125 -8.31 28.59 -21.91
CA GLY A 125 -7.83 29.33 -23.07
C GLY A 125 -8.90 29.49 -24.15
N PHE A 126 -9.61 28.41 -24.49
CA PHE A 126 -10.72 28.44 -25.44
C PHE A 126 -11.88 29.30 -24.94
N GLN A 127 -12.31 29.12 -23.69
CA GLN A 127 -13.36 29.94 -23.07
C GLN A 127 -13.01 31.44 -23.07
N LYS A 128 -11.76 31.80 -22.79
CA LYS A 128 -11.30 33.19 -22.82
C LYS A 128 -11.36 33.77 -24.24
N LYS A 129 -10.89 33.04 -25.25
CA LYS A 129 -11.00 33.45 -26.66
C LYS A 129 -12.47 33.68 -27.05
N MET A 130 -13.35 32.75 -26.67
CA MET A 130 -14.78 32.85 -26.95
C MET A 130 -15.41 34.09 -26.31
N LYS A 131 -15.15 34.32 -25.03
CA LYS A 131 -15.67 35.50 -24.31
C LYS A 131 -15.17 36.81 -24.90
N ASN A 132 -13.90 36.89 -25.29
CA ASN A 132 -13.34 38.09 -25.89
C ASN A 132 -13.98 38.38 -27.25
N MET A 133 -14.12 37.37 -28.11
CA MET A 133 -14.81 37.50 -29.40
C MET A 133 -16.26 37.95 -29.20
N GLN A 134 -16.98 37.31 -28.28
CA GLN A 134 -18.35 37.68 -27.94
C GLN A 134 -18.45 39.14 -27.46
N TYR A 135 -17.55 39.57 -26.58
CA TYR A 135 -17.54 40.94 -26.07
C TYR A 135 -17.37 41.98 -27.18
N GLU A 136 -16.50 41.73 -28.16
CA GLU A 136 -16.32 42.65 -29.29
C GLU A 136 -17.53 42.65 -30.24
N ILE A 137 -18.16 41.49 -30.47
CA ILE A 137 -19.37 41.39 -31.29
C ILE A 137 -20.56 42.08 -30.60
N ASP A 138 -20.73 41.91 -29.29
CA ASP A 138 -21.81 42.54 -28.52
C ASP A 138 -21.74 44.08 -28.59
N LYS A 139 -20.53 44.67 -28.68
CA LYS A 139 -20.36 46.13 -28.89
C LYS A 139 -20.95 46.61 -30.21
N LEU A 140 -21.00 45.76 -31.24
CA LEU A 140 -21.54 46.11 -32.54
C LEU A 140 -23.08 46.23 -32.51
N LYS A 141 -23.75 45.75 -31.44
CA LYS A 141 -25.22 45.69 -31.33
C LYS A 141 -25.86 45.02 -32.56
N LYS A 142 -25.18 43.99 -33.09
CA LYS A 142 -25.65 43.16 -34.20
C LYS A 142 -25.94 41.76 -33.70
N ASN A 143 -27.07 41.20 -34.14
CA ASN A 143 -27.43 39.83 -33.80
C ASN A 143 -26.74 38.81 -34.71
N GLU A 144 -26.33 39.23 -35.91
CA GLU A 144 -25.71 38.36 -36.90
C GLU A 144 -24.57 39.11 -37.61
N VAL A 145 -23.39 38.50 -37.64
CA VAL A 145 -22.20 39.03 -38.32
C VAL A 145 -21.37 37.93 -38.96
N TRP A 146 -20.86 38.19 -40.15
CA TRP A 146 -19.86 37.34 -40.79
C TRP A 146 -18.55 37.34 -40.00
N LEU A 147 -18.00 36.14 -39.82
CA LEU A 147 -16.63 35.94 -39.40
C LEU A 147 -15.83 35.37 -40.58
N GLY A 148 -14.53 35.59 -40.59
CA GLY A 148 -13.67 35.19 -41.70
C GLY A 148 -13.40 33.68 -41.80
N LEU A 149 -14.34 32.80 -41.47
CA LEU A 149 -14.19 31.35 -41.57
C LEU A 149 -15.12 30.78 -42.65
N ASN A 150 -14.61 29.88 -43.49
CA ASN A 150 -15.38 29.26 -44.58
C ASN A 150 -14.84 27.87 -44.92
N ASP A 151 -15.64 27.04 -45.56
CA ASP A 151 -15.24 25.73 -46.11
C ASP A 151 -15.53 25.61 -47.63
N ILE A 152 -15.63 26.76 -48.32
CA ILE A 152 -15.92 26.89 -49.76
C ILE A 152 -15.03 25.97 -50.64
N GLN A 153 -13.76 25.80 -50.25
CA GLN A 153 -12.82 24.96 -51.02
C GLN A 153 -13.12 23.47 -50.90
N THR A 154 -13.54 23.02 -49.72
CA THR A 154 -13.74 21.61 -49.41
C THR A 154 -14.71 21.49 -48.25
N GLU A 155 -15.90 20.99 -48.54
CA GLU A 155 -16.97 20.71 -47.58
C GLU A 155 -16.44 20.07 -46.28
N GLY A 156 -16.79 20.67 -45.14
CA GLY A 156 -16.36 20.21 -43.82
C GLY A 156 -14.92 20.55 -43.44
N GLN A 157 -14.13 21.20 -44.32
CA GLN A 157 -12.78 21.68 -44.05
C GLN A 157 -12.75 23.20 -43.89
N TRP A 158 -13.13 23.65 -42.69
CA TRP A 158 -13.22 25.07 -42.34
C TRP A 158 -11.85 25.72 -42.17
N LYS A 159 -11.63 26.84 -42.86
CA LYS A 159 -10.39 27.63 -42.83
C LYS A 159 -10.64 29.12 -42.64
N TRP A 160 -9.71 29.77 -41.95
CA TRP A 160 -9.67 31.21 -41.81
C TRP A 160 -9.21 31.88 -43.11
N VAL A 161 -9.90 32.95 -43.52
CA VAL A 161 -9.57 33.72 -44.72
C VAL A 161 -8.23 34.46 -44.56
N SER A 162 -7.87 34.84 -43.33
CA SER A 162 -6.67 35.65 -43.08
C SER A 162 -5.37 34.89 -43.31
N ASP A 163 -5.31 33.60 -42.95
CA ASP A 163 -4.07 32.81 -42.98
C ASP A 163 -4.22 31.39 -43.52
N ASN A 164 -5.42 31.01 -43.98
CA ASN A 164 -5.76 29.67 -44.49
C ASN A 164 -5.57 28.55 -43.45
N THR A 165 -5.50 28.89 -42.16
CA THR A 165 -5.39 27.90 -41.08
C THR A 165 -6.74 27.27 -40.75
N GLY A 166 -6.71 26.01 -40.30
CA GLY A 166 -7.91 25.30 -39.86
C GLY A 166 -8.41 25.77 -38.50
N ILE A 167 -9.64 25.37 -38.15
CA ILE A 167 -10.19 25.62 -36.82
C ILE A 167 -9.40 24.88 -35.74
N SER A 168 -8.96 25.60 -34.70
CA SER A 168 -8.35 25.03 -33.49
C SER A 168 -9.33 24.92 -32.32
N PHE A 169 -10.50 25.53 -32.46
CA PHE A 169 -11.64 25.45 -31.56
C PHE A 169 -12.91 25.63 -32.37
N ASN A 170 -14.02 25.12 -31.87
CA ASN A 170 -15.32 25.32 -32.49
C ASN A 170 -16.28 25.99 -31.51
N TYR A 171 -17.22 26.75 -32.07
CA TYR A 171 -18.31 27.36 -31.34
C TYR A 171 -19.63 27.21 -32.08
N TRP A 172 -19.75 26.11 -32.83
CA TRP A 172 -20.95 25.75 -33.57
C TRP A 172 -22.14 25.70 -32.63
N LEU A 173 -23.26 26.25 -33.11
CA LEU A 173 -24.54 26.02 -32.51
C LEU A 173 -24.88 24.52 -32.58
N SER A 174 -25.81 24.09 -31.74
CA SER A 174 -26.22 22.69 -31.73
C SER A 174 -26.71 22.29 -33.12
N LEU A 175 -26.20 21.17 -33.62
CA LEU A 175 -26.45 20.61 -34.96
C LEU A 175 -25.80 21.36 -36.13
N GLU A 176 -25.00 22.40 -35.89
CA GLU A 176 -24.21 23.07 -36.93
C GLU A 176 -22.78 22.50 -37.04
N PRO A 177 -22.14 22.60 -38.22
CA PRO A 177 -22.68 23.10 -39.49
C PRO A 177 -23.59 22.07 -40.18
N ASN A 178 -24.68 22.51 -40.83
CA ASN A 178 -25.68 21.60 -41.42
C ASN A 178 -26.06 21.86 -42.88
N GLY A 179 -25.66 22.98 -43.47
CA GLY A 179 -26.12 23.41 -44.79
C GLY A 179 -25.34 22.80 -45.95
N GLY A 180 -24.28 22.02 -45.66
CA GLY A 180 -23.47 21.34 -46.66
C GLY A 180 -22.92 22.31 -47.70
N ARG A 181 -22.85 21.86 -48.96
CA ARG A 181 -22.36 22.71 -50.07
C ARG A 181 -23.19 23.96 -50.34
N GLY A 182 -24.38 24.09 -49.74
CA GLY A 182 -25.23 25.26 -49.89
C GLY A 182 -24.83 26.43 -48.98
N GLU A 183 -24.17 26.15 -47.86
CA GLU A 183 -23.88 27.11 -46.81
C GLU A 183 -22.43 26.98 -46.37
N ASN A 184 -21.54 27.76 -46.98
CA ASN A 184 -20.10 27.56 -46.81
C ASN A 184 -19.41 28.71 -46.05
N CYS A 185 -20.17 29.64 -45.50
CA CYS A 185 -19.65 30.81 -44.79
C CYS A 185 -20.14 30.86 -43.36
N LEU A 186 -19.23 31.13 -42.43
CA LEU A 186 -19.55 31.19 -41.01
C LEU A 186 -20.06 32.58 -40.64
N HIS A 187 -21.24 32.63 -40.04
CA HIS A 187 -21.67 33.80 -39.28
C HIS A 187 -21.80 33.46 -37.80
N TYR A 188 -21.45 34.44 -36.96
CA TYR A 188 -21.87 34.44 -35.57
C TYR A 188 -23.31 34.90 -35.51
N CYS A 189 -24.14 34.15 -34.78
CA CYS A 189 -25.54 34.44 -34.60
C CYS A 189 -25.91 34.46 -33.12
N LYS A 190 -26.81 35.39 -32.76
CA LYS A 190 -27.39 35.59 -31.44
C LYS A 190 -28.90 35.72 -31.59
N GLU A 191 -29.65 34.99 -30.75
CA GLU A 191 -31.12 35.05 -30.61
C GLU A 191 -31.95 34.53 -31.80
N ASN A 192 -31.51 34.74 -33.05
CA ASN A 192 -32.32 34.53 -34.26
C ASN A 192 -32.15 33.16 -34.93
N CYS A 193 -31.04 32.45 -34.74
CA CYS A 193 -30.77 31.20 -35.46
C CYS A 193 -31.29 29.98 -34.71
N HIS A 194 -31.05 29.91 -33.40
CA HIS A 194 -31.50 28.82 -32.54
C HIS A 194 -32.06 29.43 -31.26
N ARG A 195 -33.27 29.02 -30.85
CA ARG A 195 -34.08 29.57 -29.73
C ARG A 195 -33.24 30.05 -28.53
N ASN A 196 -32.85 31.32 -28.50
CA ASN A 196 -32.01 31.96 -27.46
C ASN A 196 -30.59 31.37 -27.28
N ALA A 197 -30.05 30.73 -28.31
CA ALA A 197 -28.66 30.33 -28.35
C ALA A 197 -27.81 31.38 -29.09
N TYR A 198 -26.51 31.33 -28.84
CA TYR A 198 -25.54 32.16 -29.53
C TYR A 198 -24.32 31.31 -29.88
N GLY A 199 -23.80 31.51 -31.09
CA GLY A 199 -22.73 30.68 -31.60
C GLY A 199 -22.50 30.84 -33.09
N TRP A 200 -21.76 29.90 -33.65
CA TRP A 200 -21.46 29.84 -35.07
C TRP A 200 -22.53 29.05 -35.81
N ASN A 201 -22.87 29.54 -36.98
CA ASN A 201 -23.74 28.88 -37.93
C ASN A 201 -23.11 29.01 -39.32
N ASP A 202 -23.22 27.97 -40.14
CA ASP A 202 -22.97 28.08 -41.56
C ASP A 202 -24.19 28.74 -42.24
N PHE A 203 -23.95 29.49 -43.31
CA PHE A 203 -25.03 30.15 -44.05
C PHE A 203 -24.63 30.47 -45.48
N GLN A 204 -25.61 30.80 -46.32
CA GLN A 204 -25.33 31.17 -47.71
C GLN A 204 -24.47 32.44 -47.75
N CYS A 205 -23.25 32.31 -48.29
CA CYS A 205 -22.24 33.35 -48.37
C CYS A 205 -22.71 34.67 -49.00
N GLY A 206 -23.67 34.61 -49.93
CA GLY A 206 -24.21 35.78 -50.62
C GLY A 206 -25.17 36.64 -49.78
N SER A 207 -25.48 36.22 -48.54
CA SER A 207 -26.44 36.94 -47.70
C SER A 207 -25.86 38.26 -47.18
N GLN A 208 -26.69 39.30 -47.19
CA GLN A 208 -26.31 40.62 -46.69
C GLN A 208 -26.26 40.62 -45.15
N LYS A 209 -25.06 40.62 -44.58
CA LYS A 209 -24.81 40.77 -43.13
C LYS A 209 -23.60 41.69 -42.91
N GLY A 210 -23.46 42.24 -41.70
CA GLY A 210 -22.23 42.92 -41.31
C GLY A 210 -21.06 41.94 -41.17
N PHE A 211 -19.83 42.43 -41.12
CA PHE A 211 -18.61 41.61 -40.96
C PHE A 211 -17.74 42.13 -39.83
N VAL A 212 -16.98 41.24 -39.19
CA VAL A 212 -15.96 41.58 -38.20
C VAL A 212 -14.59 41.48 -38.84
N CYS A 213 -13.80 42.54 -38.74
CA CYS A 213 -12.41 42.53 -39.20
C CYS A 213 -11.45 42.09 -38.09
N GLU A 214 -10.47 41.29 -38.45
CA GLU A 214 -9.29 41.06 -37.62
C GLU A 214 -8.34 42.26 -37.72
N LYS A 215 -7.81 42.73 -36.58
CA LYS A 215 -6.75 43.73 -36.54
C LYS A 215 -5.43 43.02 -36.24
N GLN A 216 -4.47 43.13 -37.15
CA GLN A 216 -3.09 42.73 -36.86
C GLN A 216 -2.55 43.65 -35.74
N LEU A 217 -2.04 43.03 -34.66
CA LEU A 217 -1.41 43.70 -33.53
C LEU A 217 0.09 43.83 -33.76
#